data_AF-A0A2K9CLK3-F1
#
_entry.id   AF-A0A2K9CLK3-F1
#
_cell.length_a   1.000
_cell.length_b   1.000
_cell.length_c   1.000
_cell.angle_alpha   90.00
_cell.angle_beta   90.00
_cell.angle_gamma   90.00
#
_symmetry.space_group_name_H-M   'P 1'
#
loop_
_entity.id
_entity.type
_entity.pdbx_description
1 polymer ?
#
loop_
_entity_poly.entity_id
_entity_poly.type
_entity_poly.pdbx_seq_one_letter_code
_entity_poly.pdbx_strand_id
1 'polypeptide(L)'
;MKGKAHPFPFDAQAELVMRAFMKATGERLDQTRKQLGGGDEVQRFSHGGSWQSHHSYAPDRVDQIQTIEHETRLRFEDIMEGRLDVIERTVNEISNGMADSFSKAFYQMISDTCEESGNVIEGSVGSLGEQMLKAIEQVEYSVDRDGQISLPEFRMHPSLANRLHSDPSLHEPELLARVDEVTKLKTAQALSEEATRKSKFRSREQ
;
A
#
# COMPACT_ATOMS: atom_id res chain seq x y z
N MET A 1 33.59 -14.62 -40.17
CA MET A 1 32.85 -15.87 -39.84
C MET A 1 31.35 -15.59 -39.91
N LYS A 2 30.76 -15.65 -41.11
CA LYS A 2 29.30 -15.59 -41.33
C LYS A 2 28.89 -16.98 -41.81
N GLY A 3 27.96 -17.65 -41.13
CA GLY A 3 27.43 -18.93 -41.60
C GLY A 3 27.36 -20.06 -40.57
N LYS A 4 26.93 -19.79 -39.34
CA LYS A 4 26.26 -20.83 -38.54
C LYS A 4 24.78 -20.46 -38.50
N ALA A 5 23.92 -21.34 -39.01
CA ALA A 5 22.47 -21.16 -38.92
C ALA A 5 22.11 -21.04 -37.44
N HIS A 6 21.55 -19.90 -37.04
CA HIS A 6 21.02 -19.71 -35.69
C HIS A 6 19.86 -20.70 -35.54
N PRO A 7 19.92 -21.66 -34.59
CA PRO A 7 18.92 -22.73 -34.49
C PRO A 7 17.51 -22.19 -34.21
N PHE A 8 17.41 -20.95 -33.72
CA PHE A 8 16.14 -20.27 -33.47
C PHE A 8 16.07 -18.98 -34.31
N PRO A 9 15.48 -19.00 -35.52
CA PRO A 9 15.49 -17.83 -36.41
C PRO A 9 14.55 -16.70 -35.97
N PHE A 10 14.04 -16.73 -34.73
CA PHE A 10 12.94 -15.90 -34.25
C PHE A 10 13.33 -14.97 -33.08
N ASP A 11 14.61 -14.63 -32.91
CA ASP A 11 15.09 -13.83 -31.78
C ASP A 11 14.36 -12.48 -31.66
N ALA A 12 14.12 -11.81 -32.81
CA ALA A 12 13.39 -10.54 -32.83
C ALA A 12 11.94 -10.69 -32.37
N GLN A 13 11.26 -11.77 -32.78
CA GLN A 13 9.89 -12.07 -32.36
C GLN A 13 9.85 -12.46 -30.88
N ALA A 14 10.83 -13.24 -30.41
CA ALA A 14 10.96 -13.61 -29.01
C ALA A 14 11.13 -12.37 -28.12
N GLU A 15 11.94 -11.39 -28.54
CA GLU A 15 12.09 -10.13 -27.81
C GLU A 15 10.76 -9.37 -27.72
N LEU A 16 10.00 -9.29 -28.82
CA LEU A 16 8.68 -8.65 -28.83
C LEU A 16 7.69 -9.34 -27.89
N VAL A 17 7.66 -10.68 -27.90
CA VAL A 17 6.82 -11.47 -26.99
C VAL A 17 7.22 -11.23 -25.54
N MET A 18 8.52 -11.31 -25.22
CA MET A 18 9.01 -11.07 -23.87
C MET A 18 8.71 -9.65 -23.38
N ARG A 19 8.85 -8.64 -24.23
CA ARG A 19 8.52 -7.25 -23.89
C ARG A 19 7.02 -7.08 -23.62
N ALA A 20 6.17 -7.66 -24.46
CA ALA A 20 4.72 -7.62 -24.27
C ALA A 20 4.29 -8.36 -22.99
N PHE A 21 4.88 -9.53 -22.73
CA PHE A 21 4.68 -10.31 -21.52
C PHE A 21 5.04 -9.51 -20.27
N MET A 22 6.25 -8.95 -20.21
CA MET A 22 6.71 -8.15 -19.06
C MET A 22 5.84 -6.92 -18.84
N LYS A 23 5.41 -6.25 -19.93
CA LYS A 23 4.49 -5.11 -19.85
C LYS A 23 3.15 -5.53 -19.24
N ALA A 24 2.55 -6.62 -19.72
CA ALA A 24 1.27 -7.10 -19.21
C ALA A 24 1.34 -7.51 -17.71
N THR A 25 2.41 -8.20 -17.31
CA THR A 25 2.66 -8.54 -15.91
C THR A 25 2.80 -7.30 -15.04
N GLY A 26 3.57 -6.30 -15.52
CA GLY A 26 3.78 -5.04 -14.81
C GLY A 26 2.51 -4.19 -14.67
N GLU A 27 1.68 -4.12 -15.72
CA GLU A 27 0.40 -3.40 -15.68
C GLU A 27 -0.58 -4.02 -14.67
N ARG A 28 -0.65 -5.36 -14.61
CA ARG A 28 -1.48 -6.07 -13.62
C ARG A 28 -0.97 -5.83 -12.19
N LEU A 29 0.34 -5.86 -11.98
CA LEU A 29 0.93 -5.57 -10.67
C LEU A 29 0.67 -4.11 -10.23
N ASP A 30 0.78 -3.15 -11.15
CA ASP A 30 0.50 -1.73 -10.88
C ASP A 30 -0.96 -1.51 -10.46
N GLN A 31 -1.90 -2.21 -11.10
CA GLN A 31 -3.31 -2.16 -10.72
C GLN A 31 -3.54 -2.65 -9.28
N THR A 32 -2.97 -3.78 -8.90
CA THR A 32 -3.13 -4.29 -7.53
C THR A 32 -2.45 -3.40 -6.50
N ARG A 33 -1.26 -2.86 -6.81
CA ARG A 33 -0.59 -1.89 -5.94
C ARG A 33 -1.46 -0.64 -5.70
N LYS A 34 -2.11 -0.14 -6.75
CA LYS A 34 -3.03 1.01 -6.66
C LYS A 34 -4.22 0.75 -5.75
N GLN A 35 -4.72 -0.49 -5.69
CA GLN A 35 -5.81 -0.86 -4.79
C GLN A 35 -5.39 -0.93 -3.31
N LEU A 36 -4.12 -1.20 -3.02
CA LEU A 36 -3.65 -1.39 -1.64
C LEU A 36 -3.30 -0.09 -0.92
N GLY A 37 -2.70 0.87 -1.61
CA GLY A 37 -2.27 2.14 -0.98
C GLY A 37 -1.27 2.99 -1.77
N GLY A 38 -0.95 2.64 -3.02
CA GLY A 38 -0.06 3.43 -3.86
C GLY A 38 -0.82 4.14 -4.97
N GLY A 39 -1.24 5.39 -4.75
CA GLY A 39 -1.80 6.25 -5.80
C GLY A 39 -0.75 6.62 -6.86
N ASP A 40 -0.89 7.79 -7.48
CA ASP A 40 0.08 8.27 -8.48
C ASP A 40 1.40 8.77 -7.85
N GLU A 41 1.47 8.84 -6.52
CA GLU A 41 2.59 9.40 -5.76
C GLU A 41 3.70 8.39 -5.43
N VAL A 42 3.91 7.39 -6.29
CA VAL A 42 4.98 6.39 -6.07
C VAL A 42 6.32 6.90 -6.57
N GLN A 43 7.26 7.05 -5.64
CA GLN A 43 8.64 7.38 -5.96
C GLN A 43 9.39 6.13 -6.43
N ARG A 44 10.13 6.26 -7.53
CA ARG A 44 10.98 5.19 -8.06
C ARG A 44 12.44 5.51 -7.75
N PHE A 45 13.04 4.68 -6.91
CA PHE A 45 14.47 4.74 -6.63
C PHE A 45 15.18 3.73 -7.53
N SER A 46 16.22 4.20 -8.25
CA SER A 46 16.94 3.38 -9.25
C SER A 46 18.29 2.88 -8.73
N HIS A 47 18.70 3.33 -7.55
CA HIS A 47 20.03 3.06 -6.99
C HIS A 47 19.99 3.03 -5.46
N GLY A 48 20.94 2.31 -4.87
CA GLY A 48 21.02 2.11 -3.42
C GLY A 48 20.12 0.97 -2.93
N GLY A 49 20.47 0.41 -1.78
CA GLY A 49 19.65 -0.59 -1.06
C GLY A 49 18.98 -0.02 0.20
N SER A 50 19.20 1.26 0.48
CA SER A 50 18.67 1.95 1.66
C SER A 50 18.23 3.37 1.31
N TRP A 51 17.36 3.92 2.15
CA TRP A 51 16.86 5.28 2.03
C TRP A 51 16.73 5.94 3.42
N GLN A 52 16.73 7.27 3.44
CA GLN A 52 16.52 8.09 4.63
C GLN A 52 15.59 9.26 4.28
N SER A 53 14.72 9.65 5.21
CA SER A 53 13.71 10.69 4.98
C SER A 53 14.31 12.10 4.83
N HIS A 54 15.45 12.36 5.47
CA HIS A 54 16.21 13.60 5.33
C HIS A 54 17.72 13.34 5.25
N HIS A 55 18.44 14.21 4.55
CA HIS A 55 19.89 14.08 4.39
C HIS A 55 20.63 14.55 5.67
N SER A 56 20.85 13.64 6.61
CA SER A 56 21.64 13.88 7.85
C SER A 56 22.94 13.07 7.85
N TYR A 57 23.98 13.61 8.48
CA TYR A 57 25.25 12.90 8.74
C TYR A 57 25.13 11.88 9.89
N ALA A 58 24.12 12.02 10.74
CA ALA A 58 23.74 11.09 11.80
C ALA A 58 22.21 10.95 11.76
N PRO A 59 21.67 10.12 10.87
CA PRO A 59 20.24 9.91 10.75
C PRO A 59 19.73 9.09 11.94
N ASP A 60 18.57 9.46 12.47
CA ASP A 60 17.90 8.70 13.54
C ASP A 60 17.40 7.34 13.04
N ARG A 61 17.12 7.23 11.74
CA ARG A 61 16.64 6.01 11.07
C ARG A 61 17.16 5.91 9.64
N VAL A 62 17.60 4.71 9.25
CA VAL A 62 17.96 4.34 7.88
C VAL A 62 17.15 3.10 7.52
N ASP A 63 16.25 3.22 6.56
CA ASP A 63 15.41 2.13 6.10
C ASP A 63 16.04 1.41 4.91
N GLN A 64 15.67 0.16 4.69
CA GLN A 64 16.18 -0.68 3.61
C GLN A 64 15.10 -0.97 2.58
N ILE A 65 15.50 -1.08 1.32
CA ILE A 65 14.65 -1.58 0.24
C ILE A 65 14.47 -3.07 0.45
N GLN A 66 13.22 -3.51 0.59
CA GLN A 66 12.88 -4.92 0.68
C GLN A 66 12.73 -5.52 -0.72
N THR A 67 13.30 -6.71 -0.92
CA THR A 67 13.18 -7.46 -2.18
C THR A 67 11.97 -8.38 -2.10
N ILE A 68 11.07 -8.28 -3.09
CA ILE A 68 9.98 -9.22 -3.29
C ILE A 68 10.31 -10.09 -4.49
N GLU A 69 10.35 -11.40 -4.28
CA GLU A 69 10.68 -12.38 -5.29
C GLU A 69 9.51 -13.33 -5.53
N HIS A 70 9.42 -13.86 -6.75
CA HIS A 70 8.44 -14.87 -7.12
C HIS A 70 9.08 -15.87 -8.07
N GLU A 71 8.86 -17.16 -7.80
CA GLU A 71 9.27 -18.26 -8.66
C GLU A 71 8.03 -18.84 -9.35
N THR A 72 8.08 -18.96 -10.68
CA THR A 72 7.04 -19.62 -11.47
C THR A 72 7.64 -20.84 -12.17
N ARG A 73 6.84 -21.90 -12.32
CA ARG A 73 7.27 -23.14 -12.97
C ARG A 73 6.45 -23.41 -14.22
N LEU A 74 7.15 -23.63 -15.33
CA LEU A 74 6.57 -24.04 -16.60
C LEU A 74 6.85 -25.52 -16.84
N ARG A 75 5.81 -26.26 -17.24
CA ARG A 75 5.95 -27.66 -17.62
C ARG A 75 6.43 -27.77 -19.06
N PHE A 76 7.35 -28.69 -19.32
CA PHE A 76 7.92 -28.86 -20.66
C PHE A 76 6.87 -29.39 -21.66
N GLU A 77 5.97 -30.24 -21.20
CA GLU A 77 4.88 -30.81 -22.00
C GLU A 77 3.96 -29.71 -22.55
N ASP A 78 3.63 -28.72 -21.72
CA ASP A 78 2.82 -27.57 -22.10
C ASP A 78 3.48 -26.76 -23.23
N ILE A 79 4.82 -26.69 -23.27
CA ILE A 79 5.58 -26.03 -24.34
C ILE A 79 5.56 -26.87 -25.61
N MET A 80 5.74 -28.18 -25.49
CA MET A 80 5.77 -29.10 -26.63
C MET A 80 4.42 -29.23 -27.34
N GLU A 81 3.33 -29.15 -26.59
CA GLU A 81 1.97 -29.14 -27.13
C GLU A 81 1.58 -27.81 -27.77
N GLY A 82 2.45 -26.78 -27.72
CA GLY A 82 2.19 -25.48 -28.33
C GLY A 82 1.05 -24.71 -27.65
N ARG A 83 0.83 -24.96 -26.37
CA ARG A 83 -0.27 -24.38 -25.60
C ARG A 83 -0.04 -22.90 -25.31
N LEU A 84 -0.72 -22.03 -26.06
CA LEU A 84 -0.59 -20.58 -25.91
C LEU A 84 -1.24 -20.04 -24.62
N ASP A 85 -2.20 -20.75 -24.04
CA ASP A 85 -2.86 -20.39 -22.77
C ASP A 85 -1.89 -20.36 -21.58
N VAL A 86 -0.75 -21.06 -21.71
CA VAL A 86 0.33 -21.05 -20.73
C VAL A 86 0.88 -19.65 -20.53
N ILE A 87 0.98 -18.83 -21.58
CA ILE A 87 1.50 -17.46 -21.49
C ILE A 87 0.63 -16.63 -20.55
N GLU A 88 -0.69 -16.61 -20.78
CA GLU A 88 -1.62 -15.85 -19.95
C GLU A 88 -1.68 -16.39 -18.52
N ARG A 89 -1.68 -17.72 -18.35
CA ARG A 89 -1.65 -18.36 -17.03
C ARG A 89 -0.43 -17.93 -16.24
N THR A 90 0.74 -17.91 -16.87
CA THR A 90 2.00 -17.49 -16.24
C THR A 90 2.00 -16.00 -15.90
N VAL A 91 1.47 -15.12 -16.76
CA VAL A 91 1.28 -13.70 -16.40
C VAL A 91 0.41 -13.60 -15.15
N ASN A 92 -0.71 -14.31 -15.10
CA ASN A 92 -1.61 -14.31 -13.93
C ASN A 92 -0.91 -14.83 -12.66
N GLU A 93 -0.17 -15.93 -12.77
CA GLU A 93 0.55 -16.54 -11.65
C GLU A 93 1.59 -15.58 -11.07
N ILE A 94 2.43 -14.98 -11.93
CA ILE A 94 3.45 -14.01 -11.49
C ILE A 94 2.78 -12.79 -10.87
N SER A 95 1.83 -12.16 -11.57
CA SER A 95 1.19 -10.94 -11.08
C SER A 95 0.47 -11.18 -9.75
N ASN A 96 -0.27 -12.28 -9.60
CA ASN A 96 -0.99 -12.58 -8.37
C ASN A 96 -0.05 -12.96 -7.23
N GLY A 97 0.98 -13.77 -7.50
CA GLY A 97 1.97 -14.16 -6.49
C GLY A 97 2.78 -12.97 -5.97
N MET A 98 3.25 -12.10 -6.88
CA MET A 98 3.95 -10.88 -6.49
C MET A 98 3.03 -9.90 -5.75
N ALA A 99 1.78 -9.76 -6.19
CA ALA A 99 0.81 -8.90 -5.52
C ALA A 99 0.46 -9.37 -4.11
N ASP A 100 0.31 -10.68 -3.89
CA ASP A 100 0.09 -11.26 -2.56
C ASP A 100 1.29 -11.00 -1.64
N SER A 101 2.51 -11.27 -2.12
CA SER A 101 3.74 -10.97 -1.36
C SER A 101 3.86 -9.48 -1.04
N PHE A 102 3.55 -8.60 -2.00
CA PHE A 102 3.55 -7.15 -1.78
C PHE A 102 2.51 -6.73 -0.74
N SER A 103 1.28 -7.26 -0.82
CA SER A 103 0.22 -6.98 0.15
C SER A 103 0.64 -7.35 1.57
N LYS A 104 1.23 -8.54 1.73
CA LYS A 104 1.73 -9.03 3.03
C LYS A 104 2.83 -8.12 3.56
N ALA A 105 3.83 -7.79 2.75
CA ALA A 105 4.92 -6.90 3.14
C ALA A 105 4.41 -5.51 3.52
N PHE A 106 3.46 -4.96 2.75
CA PHE A 106 2.86 -3.65 3.00
C PHE A 106 2.12 -3.61 4.34
N TYR A 107 1.22 -4.56 4.60
CA TYR A 107 0.49 -4.61 5.87
C TYR A 107 1.39 -4.93 7.06
N GLN A 108 2.42 -5.77 6.87
CA GLN A 108 3.42 -6.02 7.91
C GLN A 108 4.16 -4.74 8.27
N MET A 109 4.63 -3.98 7.27
CA MET A 109 5.30 -2.70 7.50
C MET A 109 4.42 -1.69 8.26
N ILE A 110 3.12 -1.61 7.93
CA ILE A 110 2.18 -0.79 8.68
C ILE A 110 2.08 -1.27 10.13
N SER A 111 1.93 -2.59 10.35
CA SER A 111 1.85 -3.19 11.69
C SER A 111 3.09 -2.86 12.52
N ASP A 112 4.27 -3.12 11.97
CA ASP A 112 5.55 -2.86 12.63
C ASP A 112 5.69 -1.38 13.01
N THR A 113 5.29 -0.47 12.12
CA THR A 113 5.33 0.98 12.37
C THR A 113 4.36 1.39 13.49
N CYS A 114 3.16 0.80 13.54
CA CYS A 114 2.20 1.03 14.62
C CYS A 114 2.74 0.50 15.96
N GLU A 115 3.36 -0.67 15.98
CA GLU A 115 3.99 -1.24 17.17
C GLU A 115 5.16 -0.37 17.68
N GLU A 116 6.04 0.07 16.78
CA GLU A 116 7.18 0.95 17.10
C GLU A 116 6.73 2.30 17.68
N SER A 117 5.66 2.88 17.13
CA SER A 117 5.11 4.16 17.59
C SER A 117 4.20 4.04 18.82
N GLY A 118 3.89 2.82 19.25
CA GLY A 118 2.94 2.55 20.33
C GLY A 118 1.48 2.86 19.94
N ASN A 119 1.19 3.04 18.64
CA ASN A 119 -0.15 3.27 18.12
C ASN A 119 -0.91 1.96 17.92
N VAL A 120 -1.02 1.18 18.99
CA VAL A 120 -1.66 -0.14 19.02
C VAL A 120 -2.79 -0.12 20.05
N ILE A 121 -3.92 -0.73 19.68
CA ILE A 121 -5.09 -0.87 20.55
C ILE A 121 -5.26 -2.34 20.90
N GLU A 122 -5.28 -2.65 22.19
CA GLU A 122 -5.52 -4.01 22.67
C GLU A 122 -6.97 -4.43 22.41
N GLY A 123 -7.18 -5.35 21.47
CA GLY A 123 -8.50 -5.85 21.10
C GLY A 123 -9.17 -6.77 22.14
N SER A 124 -8.48 -7.12 23.23
CA SER A 124 -9.00 -7.95 24.33
C SER A 124 -9.71 -7.16 25.43
N VAL A 125 -9.58 -5.83 25.42
CA VAL A 125 -10.10 -4.96 26.48
C VAL A 125 -11.24 -4.11 25.93
N GLY A 126 -12.38 -4.13 26.63
CA GLY A 126 -13.54 -3.29 26.32
C GLY A 126 -14.44 -3.84 25.21
N SER A 127 -15.49 -3.07 24.89
CA SER A 127 -16.40 -3.38 23.78
C SER A 127 -15.79 -2.99 22.43
N LEU A 128 -16.34 -3.51 21.32
CA LEU A 128 -15.88 -3.13 19.98
C LEU A 128 -16.09 -1.62 19.74
N GLY A 129 -17.18 -1.05 20.25
CA GLY A 129 -17.40 0.39 20.21
C GLY A 129 -16.32 1.18 20.94
N GLU A 130 -15.95 0.77 22.16
CA GLU A 130 -14.89 1.44 22.93
C GLU A 130 -13.53 1.37 22.22
N GLN A 131 -13.23 0.23 21.59
CA GLN A 131 -12.00 0.06 20.79
C GLN A 131 -12.00 0.99 19.57
N MET A 132 -13.14 1.11 18.89
CA MET A 132 -13.26 2.02 17.75
C MET A 132 -13.14 3.49 18.17
N LEU A 133 -13.74 3.87 19.30
CA LEU A 133 -13.59 5.21 19.86
C LEU A 133 -12.12 5.52 20.16
N LYS A 134 -11.39 4.59 20.82
CA LYS A 134 -9.95 4.74 21.05
C LYS A 134 -9.16 4.90 19.74
N ALA A 135 -9.54 4.18 18.69
CA ALA A 135 -8.91 4.33 17.37
C ALA A 135 -9.12 5.74 16.80
N ILE A 136 -10.35 6.26 16.89
CA ILE A 136 -10.65 7.63 16.46
C ILE A 136 -9.87 8.65 17.31
N GLU A 137 -9.76 8.43 18.63
CA GLU A 137 -9.01 9.28 19.56
C GLU A 137 -7.50 9.28 19.26
N GLN A 138 -6.92 8.16 18.81
CA GLN A 138 -5.49 8.06 18.51
C GLN A 138 -5.12 8.56 17.11
N VAL A 139 -5.93 8.33 16.08
CA VAL A 139 -5.54 8.61 14.69
C VAL A 139 -5.65 10.10 14.33
N GLU A 140 -4.58 10.71 13.82
CA GLU A 140 -4.58 12.12 13.43
C GLU A 140 -5.46 12.41 12.20
N TYR A 141 -6.13 13.56 12.21
CA TYR A 141 -6.92 14.03 11.07
C TYR A 141 -6.04 14.96 10.23
N SER A 142 -6.20 14.90 8.92
CA SER A 142 -5.41 15.72 7.99
C SER A 142 -6.31 16.67 7.21
N VAL A 143 -5.69 17.63 6.54
CA VAL A 143 -6.38 18.57 5.65
C VAL A 143 -5.89 18.32 4.23
N ASP A 144 -6.82 18.18 3.30
CA ASP A 144 -6.51 17.96 1.89
C ASP A 144 -6.05 19.25 1.17
N ARG A 145 -5.77 19.12 -0.14
CA ARG A 145 -5.31 20.24 -0.97
C ARG A 145 -6.35 21.36 -1.12
N ASP A 146 -7.63 21.03 -0.99
CA ASP A 146 -8.76 21.97 -1.10
C ASP A 146 -9.07 22.65 0.26
N GLY A 147 -8.35 22.28 1.31
CA GLY A 147 -8.53 22.82 2.66
C GLY A 147 -9.66 22.16 3.44
N GLN A 148 -10.16 21.02 2.99
CA GLN A 148 -11.19 20.23 3.68
C GLN A 148 -10.55 19.16 4.56
N ILE A 149 -11.29 18.70 5.58
CA ILE A 149 -10.83 17.64 6.47
C ILE A 149 -10.85 16.31 5.72
N SER A 150 -9.68 15.67 5.68
CA SER A 150 -9.51 14.31 5.21
C SER A 150 -9.47 13.36 6.40
N LEU A 151 -10.52 12.54 6.52
CA LEU A 151 -10.61 11.50 7.54
C LEU A 151 -9.69 10.32 7.21
N PRO A 152 -9.18 9.61 8.23
CA PRO A 152 -8.40 8.40 8.02
C PRO A 152 -9.22 7.28 7.37
N GLU A 153 -8.58 6.49 6.52
CA GLU A 153 -9.17 5.26 5.97
C GLU A 153 -8.86 4.07 6.89
N PHE A 154 -9.90 3.33 7.30
CA PHE A 154 -9.75 2.12 8.09
C PHE A 154 -9.71 0.89 7.18
N ARG A 155 -8.55 0.22 7.10
CA ARG A 155 -8.39 -1.08 6.44
C ARG A 155 -8.63 -2.19 7.45
N MET A 156 -9.50 -3.14 7.11
CA MET A 156 -9.85 -4.24 8.00
C MET A 156 -10.22 -5.50 7.23
N HIS A 157 -10.06 -6.65 7.88
CA HIS A 157 -10.50 -7.93 7.31
C HIS A 157 -12.03 -7.98 7.20
N PRO A 158 -12.61 -8.60 6.15
CA PRO A 158 -14.06 -8.66 5.95
C PRO A 158 -14.85 -9.24 7.14
N SER A 159 -14.26 -10.18 7.89
CA SER A 159 -14.90 -10.72 9.10
C SER A 159 -15.09 -9.67 10.20
N LEU A 160 -14.15 -8.73 10.35
CA LEU A 160 -14.27 -7.63 11.31
C LEU A 160 -15.26 -6.58 10.81
N ALA A 161 -15.26 -6.29 9.50
CA ALA A 161 -16.25 -5.40 8.89
C ALA A 161 -17.68 -5.89 9.15
N ASN A 162 -17.95 -7.18 8.98
CA ASN A 162 -19.26 -7.76 9.29
C ASN A 162 -19.63 -7.60 10.77
N ARG A 163 -18.66 -7.80 11.68
CA ARG A 163 -18.88 -7.62 13.12
C ARG A 163 -19.25 -6.18 13.46
N LEU A 164 -18.53 -5.18 12.91
CA LEU A 164 -18.83 -3.76 13.13
C LEU A 164 -20.27 -3.40 12.73
N HIS A 165 -20.80 -3.95 11.65
CA HIS A 165 -22.18 -3.66 11.25
C HIS A 165 -23.23 -4.25 12.21
N SER A 166 -22.89 -5.33 12.89
CA SER A 166 -23.81 -6.09 13.74
C SER A 166 -23.67 -5.84 15.25
N ASP A 167 -22.61 -5.14 15.67
CA ASP A 167 -22.29 -5.01 17.09
C ASP A 167 -23.16 -3.91 17.75
N PRO A 168 -23.95 -4.25 18.77
CA PRO A 168 -24.84 -3.29 19.43
C PRO A 168 -24.07 -2.21 20.21
N SER A 169 -22.84 -2.46 20.65
CA SER A 169 -22.04 -1.49 21.41
C SER A 169 -21.73 -0.20 20.63
N LEU A 170 -21.73 -0.28 19.29
CA LEU A 170 -21.50 0.88 18.41
C LEU A 170 -22.70 1.83 18.34
N HIS A 171 -23.87 1.40 18.81
CA HIS A 171 -25.11 2.16 18.76
C HIS A 171 -25.49 2.76 20.13
N GLU A 172 -24.61 2.64 21.12
CA GLU A 172 -24.83 3.20 22.44
C GLU A 172 -24.83 4.74 22.39
N PRO A 173 -25.88 5.42 22.89
CA PRO A 173 -26.00 6.87 22.77
C PRO A 173 -24.84 7.66 23.40
N GLU A 174 -24.32 7.18 24.54
CA GLU A 174 -23.18 7.81 25.21
C GLU A 174 -21.91 7.72 24.37
N LEU A 175 -21.71 6.59 23.69
CA LEU A 175 -20.56 6.37 22.82
C LEU A 175 -20.64 7.26 21.58
N LEU A 176 -21.81 7.32 20.94
CA LEU A 176 -22.03 8.19 19.77
C LEU A 176 -21.80 9.68 20.11
N ALA A 177 -22.31 10.14 21.26
CA ALA A 177 -22.08 11.51 21.71
C ALA A 177 -20.59 11.81 21.91
N ARG A 178 -19.84 10.83 22.42
CA ARG A 178 -18.39 10.98 22.63
C ARG A 178 -17.61 10.93 21.32
N VAL A 179 -17.99 10.09 20.37
CA VAL A 179 -17.43 10.09 19.01
C VAL A 179 -17.61 11.46 18.38
N ASP A 180 -18.83 12.04 18.43
CA ASP A 180 -19.11 13.36 17.87
C ASP A 180 -18.27 14.47 18.51
N GLU A 181 -18.06 14.41 19.83
CA GLU A 181 -17.22 15.37 20.56
C GLU A 181 -15.75 15.26 20.11
N VAL A 182 -15.21 14.04 20.09
CA VAL A 182 -13.83 13.78 19.67
C VAL A 182 -13.62 14.21 18.22
N THR A 183 -14.53 13.86 17.31
CA THR A 183 -14.44 14.25 15.90
C THR A 183 -14.41 15.77 15.74
N LYS A 184 -15.22 16.53 16.48
CA LYS A 184 -15.20 18.01 16.45
C LYS A 184 -13.88 18.57 16.94
N LEU A 185 -13.36 18.05 18.05
CA LEU A 185 -12.08 18.47 18.62
C LEU A 185 -10.93 18.22 17.64
N LYS A 186 -10.85 17.02 17.07
CA LYS A 186 -9.78 16.64 16.13
C LYS A 186 -9.87 17.39 14.81
N THR A 187 -11.08 17.68 14.34
CA THR A 187 -11.31 18.55 13.18
C THR A 187 -10.73 19.96 13.42
N ALA A 188 -11.05 20.57 14.57
CA ALA A 188 -10.54 21.90 14.90
C ALA A 188 -9.00 21.90 15.05
N GLN A 189 -8.44 20.85 15.66
CA GLN A 189 -7.00 20.67 15.79
C GLN A 189 -6.32 20.58 14.42
N ALA A 190 -6.81 19.72 13.51
CA ALA A 190 -6.25 19.56 12.18
C ALA A 190 -6.23 20.87 11.38
N LEU A 191 -7.30 21.67 11.44
CA LEU A 191 -7.34 23.00 10.79
C LEU A 191 -6.32 23.96 11.39
N SER A 192 -6.14 23.96 12.71
CA SER A 192 -5.18 24.81 13.41
C SER A 192 -3.73 24.44 13.08
N GLU A 193 -3.42 23.15 13.06
CA GLU A 193 -2.10 22.64 12.69
C GLU A 193 -1.79 22.94 11.23
N GLU A 194 -2.76 22.78 10.33
CA GLU A 194 -2.61 23.12 8.92
C GLU A 194 -2.40 24.64 8.71
N ALA A 195 -3.13 25.49 9.45
CA ALA A 195 -2.90 26.93 9.45
C ALA A 195 -1.49 27.28 9.94
N THR A 196 -1.01 26.59 10.98
CA THR A 196 0.35 26.71 11.50
C THR A 196 1.40 26.22 10.51
N ARG A 197 1.12 25.14 9.76
CA ARG A 197 1.99 24.65 8.70
C ARG A 197 2.07 25.66 7.56
N LYS A 198 0.94 26.21 7.11
CA LYS A 198 0.87 27.23 6.06
C LYS A 198 1.61 28.51 6.45
N SER A 199 1.51 28.95 7.72
CA SER A 199 2.20 30.16 8.18
C SER A 199 3.74 30.05 8.17
N LYS A 200 4.29 28.84 8.24
CA LYS A 200 5.75 28.59 8.10
C LYS A 200 6.23 28.84 6.66
N PHE A 201 5.35 28.69 5.67
CA PHE A 201 5.66 29.00 4.29
C PHE A 201 5.31 30.47 4.05
N ARG A 202 6.33 31.35 4.06
CA ARG A 202 6.15 32.75 3.64
C ARG A 202 5.42 32.76 2.30
N SER A 203 4.28 33.46 2.21
CA SER A 203 3.72 33.86 0.93
C SER A 203 4.78 34.64 0.18
N ARG A 204 5.45 34.02 -0.80
CA ARG A 204 6.07 34.79 -1.87
C ARG A 204 4.90 35.38 -2.64
N GLU A 205 4.50 36.60 -2.26
CA GLU A 205 3.82 37.49 -3.17
C GLU A 205 4.72 37.63 -4.41
N GLN A 206 4.23 37.12 -5.54
CA GLN A 206 4.61 37.54 -6.88
C GLN A 206 3.40 38.25 -7.48
#